data_AF-A0A2T0ASU2-F1
#
_entry.id   AF-A0A2T0ASU2-F1
#
_cell.length_a   1.000
_cell.length_b   1.000
_cell.length_c   1.000
_cell.angle_alpha   90.00
_cell.angle_beta   90.00
_cell.angle_gamma   90.00
#
_symmetry.space_group_name_H-M   'P 1'
#
loop_
_entity.id
_entity.type
_entity.pdbx_description
1 polymer ?
#
loop_
_entity_poly.entity_id
_entity_poly.type
_entity_poly.pdbx_seq_one_letter_code
_entity_poly.pdbx_strand_id
1 'polypeptide(L)' 'MPNCPILKNCPFFNNKLSNITPVLKTYKLKCCLDDNLGCARFIIARFLGVHFIPHDLLPNEMDKAENIINNH' A
#
# COMPACT_ATOMS: atom_id res chain seq x y z
N MET A 1 14.32 1.35 10.00
CA MET A 1 13.85 1.88 8.70
C MET A 1 13.04 0.79 8.05
N PRO A 2 11.75 1.00 7.82
CA PRO A 2 10.97 -0.03 7.14
C PRO A 2 11.39 -0.02 5.67
N ASN A 3 12.25 -0.96 5.29
CA ASN A 3 12.65 -1.17 3.91
C ASN A 3 11.45 -1.70 3.12
N CYS A 4 10.56 -0.79 2.70
CA CYS A 4 9.47 -1.14 1.81
C CYS A 4 10.05 -1.40 0.43
N PRO A 5 10.09 -2.65 -0.06
CA PRO A 5 10.72 -2.99 -1.34
C PRO A 5 10.01 -2.31 -2.52
N ILE A 6 8.76 -1.90 -2.32
CA ILE A 6 7.94 -1.24 -3.35
C ILE A 6 7.95 0.28 -3.24
N LEU A 7 8.65 0.88 -2.25
CA LEU A 7 8.58 2.32 -1.97
C LEU A 7 8.91 3.17 -3.20
N LYS A 8 10.01 2.83 -3.89
CA LYS A 8 10.51 3.55 -5.07
C LYS A 8 9.44 3.65 -6.17
N ASN A 9 8.63 2.60 -6.32
CA ASN A 9 7.63 2.50 -7.37
C ASN A 9 6.19 2.69 -6.87
N CYS A 10 5.96 2.94 -5.58
CA CYS A 10 4.64 2.97 -4.99
C CYS A 10 3.86 4.23 -5.42
N PRO A 11 2.74 4.11 -6.15
CA PRO A 11 1.92 5.24 -6.59
C PRO A 11 1.41 6.11 -5.42
N PHE A 12 1.06 5.48 -4.31
CA PHE A 12 0.62 6.17 -3.09
C PHE A 12 1.73 7.03 -2.49
N PHE A 13 2.93 6.47 -2.33
CA PHE A 13 4.07 7.21 -1.81
C PHE A 13 4.50 8.35 -2.75
N ASN A 14 4.53 8.08 -4.06
CA ASN A 14 4.95 9.02 -5.09
C ASN A 14 3.89 10.09 -5.46
N ASN A 15 2.83 10.26 -4.67
CA ASN A 15 1.75 11.23 -4.92
C ASN A 15 1.05 11.08 -6.28
N LYS A 16 1.06 9.89 -6.88
CA LYS A 16 0.44 9.65 -8.20
C LYS A 16 -1.05 9.28 -8.10
N LEU A 17 -1.65 9.41 -6.92
CA LEU A 17 -3.08 9.21 -6.71
C LEU A 17 -3.77 10.57 -6.71
N SER A 18 -4.76 10.75 -7.57
CA SER A 18 -5.48 12.01 -7.74
C SER A 18 -6.27 12.44 -6.50
N ASN A 19 -6.52 11.53 -5.55
CA ASN A 19 -7.46 11.71 -4.43
C ASN A 19 -6.82 11.56 -3.04
N ILE A 20 -5.59 12.03 -2.83
CA ILE A 20 -4.94 11.96 -1.50
C ILE A 20 -5.50 13.04 -0.58
N THR A 21 -6.39 12.65 0.34
CA THR A 21 -6.90 13.50 1.42
C THR A 21 -5.84 13.73 2.51
N PRO A 22 -5.98 14.77 3.37
CA PRO A 22 -5.08 15.00 4.51
C PRO A 22 -4.97 13.79 5.45
N VAL A 23 -6.07 13.05 5.63
CA VAL A 23 -6.12 11.81 6.41
C VAL A 23 -5.17 10.76 5.81
N LEU A 24 -5.10 10.64 4.48
CA LEU A 24 -4.20 9.73 3.79
C LEU A 24 -2.72 10.10 3.97
N LYS A 25 -2.37 11.35 4.28
CA LYS A 25 -0.97 11.71 4.58
C LYS A 25 -0.46 11.04 5.86
N THR A 26 -1.32 10.81 6.85
CA THR A 26 -0.93 10.12 8.10
C THR A 26 -0.53 8.66 7.86
N TYR A 27 -1.15 8.01 6.86
CA TYR A 27 -0.79 6.66 6.46
C TYR A 27 0.57 6.58 5.77
N LYS A 28 1.09 7.66 5.18
CA LYS A 28 2.49 7.66 4.72
C LYS A 28 3.47 7.52 5.87
N LEU A 29 3.22 8.24 6.96
CA LEU A 29 4.07 8.18 8.14
C LEU A 29 4.02 6.78 8.76
N LYS A 30 2.81 6.25 8.97
CA LYS A 30 2.62 4.92 9.57
C LYS A 30 3.08 3.77 8.65
N CYS A 31 2.61 3.74 7.41
CA CYS A 31 2.82 2.60 6.52
C CYS A 31 4.10 2.64 5.70
N CYS A 32 4.76 3.80 5.54
CA CYS A 32 5.99 3.90 4.74
C CYS A 32 7.23 4.24 5.57
N LEU A 33 7.08 4.82 6.76
CA LEU A 33 8.18 5.26 7.61
C LEU A 33 8.26 4.55 8.97
N ASP A 34 7.19 3.88 9.40
CA ASP A 34 7.13 3.12 10.66
C ASP A 34 7.01 1.60 10.41
N ASP A 35 5.82 1.10 10.05
CA ASP A 35 5.55 -0.32 9.79
C ASP A 35 4.79 -0.55 8.47
N ASN A 36 5.47 -1.19 7.51
CA ASN A 36 4.87 -1.53 6.22
C ASN A 36 3.89 -2.70 6.30
N LEU A 37 3.92 -3.53 7.34
CA LEU A 37 3.05 -4.71 7.46
C LEU A 37 1.57 -4.32 7.58
N GLY A 38 1.28 -3.14 8.13
CA GLY A 38 -0.06 -2.57 8.14
C GLY A 38 -0.50 -1.92 6.82
N CYS A 39 0.25 -2.11 5.72
CA CYS A 39 -0.07 -1.53 4.42
C CYS A 39 -0.67 -2.57 3.47
N ALA A 40 -1.93 -2.39 3.09
CA ALA A 40 -2.64 -3.23 2.13
C ALA A 40 -1.86 -3.42 0.81
N ARG A 41 -1.27 -2.33 0.29
CA ARG A 41 -0.46 -2.35 -0.95
C ARG A 41 0.82 -3.17 -0.79
N PHE A 42 1.47 -3.10 0.36
CA PHE A 42 2.68 -3.88 0.63
C PHE A 42 2.37 -5.36 0.77
N ILE A 43 1.28 -5.70 1.47
CA ILE A 43 0.88 -7.08 1.71
C ILE A 43 0.55 -7.78 0.38
N ILE A 44 -0.22 -7.18 -0.53
CA ILE A 44 -0.42 -7.74 -1.88
C ILE A 44 0.91 -7.92 -2.61
N ALA A 45 1.79 -6.91 -2.59
CA ALA A 45 3.10 -7.02 -3.22
C ALA A 45 3.96 -8.17 -2.67
N ARG A 46 3.84 -8.45 -1.37
CA ARG A 46 4.59 -9.51 -0.69
C ARG A 46 4.09 -10.89 -1.07
N PHE A 47 2.77 -11.08 -1.19
CA PHE A 47 2.17 -12.41 -1.46
C PHE A 47 2.01 -12.70 -2.94
N LEU A 48 1.51 -11.75 -3.73
CA LEU A 48 1.18 -11.93 -5.14
C LEU A 48 2.14 -11.18 -6.08
N GLY A 49 2.76 -10.11 -5.60
CA GLY A 49 3.65 -9.26 -6.39
C GLY A 49 3.02 -7.91 -6.77
N VAL A 50 3.86 -6.98 -7.21
CA VAL A 50 3.47 -5.57 -7.44
C VAL A 50 2.40 -5.36 -8.52
N HIS A 51 2.26 -6.30 -9.45
CA HIS A 51 1.33 -6.23 -10.57
C HIS A 51 -0.12 -6.54 -10.16
N PHE A 52 -0.33 -7.18 -9.01
CA PHE A 52 -1.65 -7.44 -8.46
C PHE A 52 -2.18 -6.28 -7.60
N ILE A 53 -1.41 -5.21 -7.39
CA ILE A 53 -1.84 -4.08 -6.58
C ILE A 53 -2.79 -3.20 -7.40
N PRO A 54 -4.07 -3.05 -7.00
CA PRO A 54 -4.98 -2.14 -7.68
C PRO A 54 -4.51 -0.69 -7.59
N HIS A 55 -4.78 0.09 -8.64
CA HIS A 55 -4.42 1.50 -8.70
C HIS A 55 -5.15 2.34 -7.66
N ASP A 56 -6.39 1.99 -7.33
CA ASP A 56 -7.26 2.67 -6.38
C ASP A 56 -7.10 2.18 -4.94
N LEU A 57 -6.36 1.09 -4.70
CA LEU A 57 -6.18 0.52 -3.36
C LEU A 57 -5.39 1.47 -2.43
N LEU A 58 -6.01 1.84 -1.33
CA LEU A 58 -5.42 2.68 -0.28
C LEU A 58 -4.66 1.81 0.75
N PRO A 59 -3.65 2.37 1.45
CA PRO A 59 -2.85 1.61 2.42
C PRO A 59 -3.65 0.96 3.55
N ASN A 60 -4.80 1.55 3.91
CA ASN A 60 -5.63 1.13 5.04
C ASN A 60 -6.73 0.13 4.65
N GLU A 61 -6.85 -0.24 3.38
CA GLU A 61 -7.88 -1.16 2.89
C GLU A 61 -7.41 -2.61 3.01
N MET A 62 -7.09 -3.04 4.23
CA MET A 62 -6.57 -4.38 4.52
C MET A 62 -7.55 -5.48 4.12
N ASP A 63 -8.85 -5.30 4.40
CA ASP A 63 -9.90 -6.26 4.02
C ASP A 63 -9.92 -6.51 2.50
N LYS A 64 -9.71 -5.46 1.70
CA LYS A 64 -9.62 -5.59 0.23
C LYS A 64 -8.36 -6.34 -0.18
N ALA A 65 -7.22 -6.07 0.47
CA ALA A 65 -5.98 -6.79 0.19
C ALA A 65 -6.09 -8.27 0.52
N GLU A 66 -6.66 -8.62 1.66
CA GLU A 66 -6.90 -10.02 2.03
C GLU A 66 -7.83 -10.73 1.06
N ASN A 67 -8.91 -10.06 0.64
CA ASN A 67 -9.81 -10.62 -0.37
C ASN A 67 -9.07 -10.86 -1.71
N ILE A 68 -8.22 -9.93 -2.15
CA ILE A 68 -7.41 -10.13 -3.38
C ILE A 68 -6.46 -11.32 -3.21
N ILE A 69 -5.77 -11.43 -2.07
CA ILE A 69 -4.84 -12.53 -1.79
C ILE A 69 -5.55 -13.88 -1.77
N ASN A 70 -6.73 -13.96 -1.14
CA ASN A 70 -7.46 -15.22 -1.01
C ASN A 70 -8.14 -15.69 -2.31
N ASN A 71 -8.31 -14.80 -3.30
CA ASN A 71 -8.89 -15.13 -4.60
C ASN A 71 -7.83 -15.46 -5.68
N HIS A 72 -6.57 -15.65 -5.29
CA HIS A 72 -5.44 -16.01 -6.15
C HIS A 72 -4.65 -17.19 -5.58
#